data_AF-A0A8T5ESS6-F1
#
_entry.id   AF-A0A8T5ESS6-F1
#
_cell.length_a   1.000
_cell.length_b   1.000
_cell.length_c   1.000
_cell.angle_alpha   90.00
_cell.angle_beta   90.00
_cell.angle_gamma   90.00
#
_symmetry.space_group_name_H-M   'P 1'
#
loop_
_entity.id
_entity.type
_entity.pdbx_description
1 polymer ?
#
loop_
_entity_poly.entity_id
_entity_poly.type
_entity_poly.pdbx_seq_one_letter_code
_entity_poly.pdbx_strand_id
1 'polypeptide(L)'
;MKIFLDTANLESIKKFNDMGLLDGITTNPSLMSKEGGNPKNAMEENTKIIQGDVSLEVVSTEYSGMMEEGKRLREYGDNVV
;
A
#
# COMPACT_ATOMS: atom_id res chain seq x y z
N MET A 1 -3.56 -20.52 1.81
CA MET A 1 -4.53 -19.41 1.61
C MET A 1 -3.84 -18.16 2.08
N LYS A 2 -3.79 -17.09 1.29
CA LYS A 2 -3.17 -15.82 1.70
C LYS A 2 -4.18 -14.94 2.45
N ILE A 3 -3.73 -14.15 3.41
CA ILE A 3 -4.52 -13.18 4.16
C ILE A 3 -3.97 -11.78 3.90
N PHE A 4 -4.83 -10.91 3.38
CA PHE A 4 -4.52 -9.51 3.12
C PHE A 4 -5.35 -8.62 4.04
N LEU A 5 -4.75 -7.54 4.54
CA LEU A 5 -5.48 -6.51 5.28
C LEU A 5 -5.82 -5.34 4.36
N ASP A 6 -7.10 -4.99 4.28
CA ASP A 6 -7.58 -3.86 3.48
C ASP A 6 -7.63 -2.59 4.32
N THR A 7 -6.50 -1.87 4.41
CA THR A 7 -6.39 -0.66 5.22
C THR A 7 -5.17 0.18 4.83
N ALA A 8 -5.20 1.47 5.18
CA ALA A 8 -4.03 2.35 5.20
C ALA A 8 -3.56 2.69 6.63
N ASN A 9 -4.25 2.18 7.66
CA ASN A 9 -3.98 2.52 9.05
C ASN A 9 -2.72 1.80 9.56
N LEU A 10 -1.63 2.55 9.76
CA LEU A 10 -0.32 1.99 10.14
C LEU A 10 -0.34 1.24 11.47
N GLU A 11 -1.19 1.62 12.43
CA GLU A 11 -1.29 0.93 13.72
C GLU A 11 -1.87 -0.48 13.54
N SER A 12 -2.94 -0.61 12.77
CA SER A 12 -3.57 -1.89 12.44
C SER A 12 -2.62 -2.79 11.64
N ILE A 13 -1.95 -2.22 10.63
CA ILE A 13 -0.97 -2.94 9.79
C ILE A 13 0.14 -3.53 10.67
N LYS A 14 0.77 -2.71 11.53
CA LYS A 14 1.81 -3.18 12.46
C LYS A 14 1.29 -4.28 13.38
N LYS A 15 0.16 -4.05 14.03
CA LYS A 15 -0.43 -5.02 14.98
C LYS A 15 -0.65 -6.39 14.35
N PHE A 16 -1.29 -6.47 13.18
CA PHE A 16 -1.61 -7.75 12.56
C PHE A 16 -0.41 -8.40 11.87
N ASN A 17 0.54 -7.59 11.38
CA ASN A 17 1.82 -8.09 10.86
C ASN A 17 2.66 -8.73 11.98
N ASP A 18 2.75 -8.09 13.16
CA ASP A 18 3.48 -8.61 14.32
C ASP A 18 2.87 -9.92 14.87
N MET A 19 1.58 -10.14 14.64
CA MET A 19 0.90 -11.41 14.93
C MET A 19 1.23 -12.52 13.91
N GLY A 20 1.94 -12.20 12.82
CA GLY A 20 2.28 -13.13 11.75
C GLY A 20 1.09 -13.52 10.87
N LEU A 21 0.05 -12.68 10.80
CA LEU A 21 -1.20 -13.01 10.10
C LEU A 21 -1.25 -12.53 8.65
N LEU A 22 -0.40 -11.58 8.26
CA LEU A 22 -0.52 -10.88 6.98
C LEU A 22 0.46 -11.42 5.94
N ASP A 23 -0.06 -11.81 4.79
CA ASP A 23 0.70 -12.06 3.56
C ASP A 23 0.84 -10.80 2.69
N GLY A 24 0.16 -9.72 3.06
CA GLY A 24 0.21 -8.44 2.36
C GLY A 24 -0.90 -7.48 2.79
N ILE A 25 -1.00 -6.35 2.11
CA ILE A 25 -2.08 -5.37 2.29
C ILE A 25 -2.64 -4.88 0.97
N THR A 26 -3.89 -4.44 0.99
CA THR A 26 -4.50 -3.66 -0.10
C THR A 26 -4.81 -2.25 0.37
N THR A 27 -4.52 -1.27 -0.49
CA THR A 27 -4.87 0.14 -0.25
C THR A 27 -5.65 0.68 -1.45
N ASN A 28 -6.29 1.82 -1.25
CA ASN A 28 -6.91 2.61 -2.31
C ASN A 28 -6.87 4.09 -1.91
N PRO A 29 -7.13 5.05 -2.83
CA PRO A 29 -7.03 6.47 -2.53
C PRO A 29 -7.96 6.92 -1.40
N SER A 30 -9.12 6.26 -1.24
CA SER A 30 -10.08 6.58 -0.18
C SER A 30 -9.57 6.19 1.20
N LEU A 31 -8.94 5.02 1.33
CA LEU A 31 -8.32 4.58 2.58
C LEU A 31 -7.15 5.49 2.96
N MET A 32 -6.26 5.79 2.00
CA MET A 32 -5.12 6.69 2.23
C MET A 32 -5.58 8.10 2.63
N SER A 33 -6.66 8.61 2.01
CA SER A 33 -7.22 9.91 2.35
C SER A 33 -7.84 9.96 3.75
N LYS A 34 -8.38 8.84 4.27
CA LYS A 34 -9.01 8.79 5.60
C LYS A 34 -7.98 8.91 6.73
N GLU A 35 -6.79 8.35 6.55
CA GLU A 35 -5.71 8.44 7.54
C GLU A 35 -5.08 9.84 7.60
N GLY A 36 -5.27 10.64 6.55
CA GLY A 36 -4.74 11.99 6.44
C GLY A 36 -3.22 12.04 6.31
N GLY A 37 -2.64 13.24 6.47
CA GLY A 37 -1.18 13.43 6.36
C GLY A 37 -0.64 13.32 4.93
N ASN A 38 0.63 12.95 4.80
CA ASN A 38 1.29 12.79 3.49
C ASN A 38 1.21 11.32 3.02
N PRO A 39 0.46 11.02 1.95
CA PRO A 39 0.33 9.65 1.44
C PRO A 39 1.67 8.99 1.11
N LYS A 40 2.67 9.76 0.67
CA LYS A 40 3.99 9.22 0.34
C LYS A 40 4.66 8.56 1.54
N ASN A 41 4.58 9.20 2.70
CA ASN A 41 5.14 8.66 3.93
C ASN A 41 4.42 7.36 4.32
N ALA A 42 3.09 7.31 4.18
CA ALA A 42 2.32 6.10 4.47
C ALA A 42 2.69 4.94 3.51
N MET A 43 2.87 5.21 2.22
CA MET A 43 3.31 4.21 1.24
C MET A 43 4.72 3.66 1.56
N GLU A 44 5.66 4.53 1.92
CA GLU A 44 7.01 4.12 2.36
C GLU A 44 6.98 3.29 3.65
N GLU A 45 6.15 3.66 4.62
CA GLU A 45 6.06 2.91 5.86
C GLU A 45 5.38 1.55 5.65
N ASN A 46 4.33 1.48 4.82
CA ASN A 46 3.65 0.24 4.47
C ASN A 46 4.62 -0.80 3.87
N THR A 47 5.42 -0.37 2.89
CA THR A 47 6.40 -1.23 2.19
C THR A 47 7.54 -1.70 3.09
N LYS A 48 7.89 -0.93 4.14
CA LYS A 48 8.86 -1.35 5.17
C LYS A 48 8.30 -2.35 6.18
N ILE A 49 7.02 -2.21 6.55
CA ILE A 49 6.37 -3.07 7.56
C ILE A 49 6.03 -4.44 6.97
N ILE A 50 5.47 -4.45 5.76
CA ILE A 50 4.94 -5.64 5.12
C ILE A 50 5.99 -6.27 4.22
N GLN A 51 6.39 -7.51 4.51
CA GLN A 51 7.33 -8.25 3.66
C GLN A 51 6.67 -8.83 2.39
N GLY A 52 5.35 -9.04 2.43
CA GLY A 52 4.54 -9.53 1.31
C GLY A 52 4.00 -8.41 0.42
N ASP A 53 2.98 -8.71 -0.38
CA ASP A 53 2.52 -7.79 -1.44
C ASP A 53 1.83 -6.54 -0.85
N VAL A 54 2.17 -5.35 -1.35
CA VAL A 54 1.57 -4.06 -0.96
C VAL A 54 0.91 -3.44 -2.17
N SER A 55 -0.42 -3.51 -2.26
CA SER A 55 -1.15 -2.92 -3.39
C SER A 55 -1.30 -1.41 -3.23
N LEU A 56 -0.79 -0.65 -4.21
CA LEU A 56 -0.91 0.81 -4.28
C LEU A 56 -1.65 1.20 -5.57
N GLU A 57 -2.78 1.89 -5.45
CA GLU A 57 -3.64 2.20 -6.60
C GLU A 57 -3.22 3.50 -7.30
N VAL A 58 -3.18 3.46 -8.64
CA VAL A 58 -3.08 4.65 -9.50
C VAL A 58 -4.39 5.45 -9.46
N VAL A 59 -4.33 6.75 -9.77
CA VAL A 59 -5.52 7.63 -9.74
C VAL A 59 -5.91 8.07 -11.15
N SER A 60 -4.96 8.09 -12.07
CA SER A 60 -5.23 8.45 -13.46
C SER A 60 -6.24 7.49 -14.11
N THR A 61 -7.15 8.04 -14.91
CA THR A 61 -8.10 7.28 -15.74
C THR A 61 -7.61 7.08 -17.17
N GLU A 62 -6.49 7.70 -17.54
CA GLU A 62 -5.92 7.64 -18.89
C GLU A 62 -4.76 6.64 -18.92
N TYR A 63 -4.67 5.86 -19.99
CA TYR A 63 -3.65 4.81 -20.13
C TYR A 63 -2.22 5.32 -19.85
N SER A 64 -1.82 6.45 -20.47
CA SER A 64 -0.47 6.99 -20.29
C SER A 64 -0.22 7.43 -18.85
N GLY A 65 -1.22 8.01 -18.18
CA GLY A 65 -1.10 8.42 -16.79
C GLY A 65 -1.03 7.23 -15.84
N MET A 66 -1.85 6.20 -16.05
CA MET A 66 -1.77 4.94 -15.28
C MET A 66 -0.38 4.31 -15.40
N MET A 67 0.19 4.27 -16.60
CA MET A 67 1.52 3.69 -16.84
C MET A 67 2.64 4.50 -16.18
N GLU A 68 2.55 5.82 -16.14
CA GLU A 68 3.52 6.69 -15.46
C GLU A 68 3.41 6.54 -13.94
N GLU A 69 2.20 6.63 -13.40
CA GLU A 69 1.93 6.50 -11.97
C GLU A 69 2.33 5.12 -11.44
N GLY A 70 2.01 4.05 -12.15
CA GLY A 70 2.39 2.68 -11.76
C GLY A 70 3.90 2.48 -11.70
N LYS A 71 4.65 3.04 -12.67
CA LYS A 71 6.13 3.02 -12.62
C LYS A 71 6.66 3.77 -11.41
N ARG A 72 6.09 4.93 -11.10
CA ARG A 72 6.47 5.73 -9.92
C ARG A 72 6.13 5.02 -8.61
N LEU A 73 4.96 4.38 -8.52
CA LEU A 73 4.56 3.60 -7.33
C LEU A 73 5.49 2.41 -7.11
N ARG A 74 5.96 1.76 -8.19
CA ARG A 74 6.92 0.66 -8.09
C ARG A 74 8.26 1.06 -7.45
N GLU A 75 8.63 2.35 -7.47
CA GLU A 75 9.86 2.86 -6.83
C GLU A 75 9.81 2.79 -5.29
N TYR A 76 8.63 2.62 -4.69
CA TYR A 76 8.50 2.53 -3.22
C TYR A 76 8.99 1.18 -2.67
N GLY A 77 9.03 0.12 -3.47
CA GLY A 77 9.54 -1.18 -3.00
C GLY A 77 9.30 -2.34 -3.96
N ASP A 78 10.13 -3.38 -3.82
CA ASP A 78 10.04 -4.59 -4.65
C ASP A 78 8.77 -5.41 -4.39
N ASN A 79 8.06 -5.11 -3.31
CA ASN A 79 6.81 -5.71 -2.91
C ASN A 79 5.57 -4.90 -3.35
N VAL A 80 5.75 -3.77 -4.04
CA VAL A 80 4.62 -2.98 -4.55
C VAL A 80 3.94 -3.64 -5.75
N VAL A 81 2.62 -3.81 -5.67
CA VAL A 81 1.78 -4.40 -6.74
C VAL A 81 0.77 -3.39 -7.27
#